data_AF-A0A7X8MWF3-F1
#
_entry.id   AF-A0A7X8MWF3-F1
#
_cell.length_a   1.000
_cell.length_b   1.000
_cell.length_c   1.000
_cell.angle_alpha   90.00
_cell.angle_beta   90.00
_cell.angle_gamma   90.00
#
_symmetry.space_group_name_H-M   'P 1'
#
loop_
_entity.id
_entity.type
_entity.pdbx_description
1 polymer ?
#
loop_
_entity_poly.entity_id
_entity_poly.type
_entity_poly.pdbx_seq_one_letter_code
_entity_poly.pdbx_strand_id
1 'polypeptide(L)'
;MFAHHDALRASLAASDLSPTLQEQLLTLARPAARFDATPGVPTSPGQSRFGGHPDLPEEIEWPAHAGTGEPLPFLAQVDLAELVGLTDLELPTSGHLYFF
;
A
#
# COMPACT_ATOMS: atom_id res chain seq x y z
N MET A 1 -3.10 -6.91 -11.92
CA MET A 1 -3.07 -5.43 -11.84
C MET A 1 -2.29 -4.93 -13.03
N PHE A 2 -2.78 -3.91 -13.72
CA PHE A 2 -2.17 -3.41 -14.96
C PHE A 2 -1.06 -2.42 -14.63
N ALA A 3 0.09 -2.55 -15.30
CA ALA A 3 1.21 -1.64 -15.09
C ALA A 3 0.90 -0.21 -15.56
N HIS A 4 0.07 -0.08 -16.61
CA HIS A 4 -0.27 1.19 -17.24
C HIS A 4 -1.76 1.22 -17.63
N HIS A 5 -2.33 2.43 -17.77
CA HIS A 5 -3.72 2.64 -18.17
C HIS A 5 -4.04 2.01 -19.54
N ASP A 6 -3.09 2.05 -20.47
CA ASP A 6 -3.24 1.43 -21.80
C ASP A 6 -3.37 -0.10 -21.72
N ALA A 7 -2.67 -0.75 -20.79
CA ALA A 7 -2.79 -2.19 -20.57
C ALA A 7 -4.16 -2.55 -19.99
N LEU A 8 -4.71 -1.72 -19.09
CA LEU A 8 -6.09 -1.86 -18.61
C LEU A 8 -7.09 -1.69 -19.76
N ARG A 9 -6.91 -0.66 -20.60
CA ARG A 9 -7.78 -0.40 -21.76
C ARG A 9 -7.80 -1.57 -22.73
N ALA A 10 -6.63 -2.11 -23.08
CA ALA A 10 -6.52 -3.27 -23.95
C ALA A 10 -7.23 -4.50 -23.35
N SER A 11 -7.08 -4.72 -22.04
CA SER A 11 -7.76 -5.82 -21.35
C SER A 11 -9.28 -5.66 -21.32
N LEU A 12 -9.79 -4.44 -21.14
CA LEU A 12 -11.23 -4.17 -21.17
C LEU A 12 -11.80 -4.35 -22.57
N ALA A 13 -11.09 -3.90 -23.61
CA ALA A 13 -11.51 -4.08 -25.01
C ALA A 13 -11.58 -5.57 -25.43
N ALA A 14 -10.78 -6.44 -24.80
CA ALA A 14 -10.80 -7.88 -25.03
C ALA A 14 -11.83 -8.64 -24.16
N SER A 15 -12.53 -7.95 -23.26
CA SER A 15 -13.55 -8.54 -22.38
C SER A 15 -14.92 -8.61 -23.06
N ASP A 16 -15.83 -9.38 -22.48
CA ASP A 16 -17.25 -9.47 -22.87
C ASP A 16 -18.13 -8.38 -22.21
N LEU A 17 -17.52 -7.43 -21.48
CA LEU A 17 -18.23 -6.34 -20.82
C LEU A 17 -18.83 -5.36 -21.83
N SER A 18 -19.96 -4.76 -21.48
CA SER A 18 -20.58 -3.73 -22.33
C SER A 18 -19.65 -2.52 -22.48
N PRO A 19 -19.68 -1.81 -23.63
CA PRO A 19 -18.84 -0.62 -23.84
C PRO A 19 -19.00 0.44 -22.75
N THR A 20 -20.24 0.66 -22.29
CA THR A 20 -20.53 1.59 -21.19
C THR A 20 -19.83 1.20 -19.90
N LEU A 21 -19.81 -0.09 -19.55
CA LEU A 21 -19.12 -0.56 -18.35
C LEU A 21 -17.59 -0.45 -18.51
N GLN A 22 -17.05 -0.73 -19.69
CA GLN A 22 -15.62 -0.54 -19.96
C GLN A 22 -15.19 0.92 -19.73
N GLU A 23 -15.96 1.88 -20.25
CA GLU A 23 -15.70 3.32 -20.04
C GLU A 23 -15.83 3.73 -18.57
N GLN A 24 -16.83 3.22 -17.86
CA GLN A 24 -16.99 3.46 -16.43
C GLN A 24 -15.79 2.96 -15.64
N LEU A 25 -15.30 1.74 -15.91
CA LEU A 25 -14.13 1.19 -15.24
C LEU A 25 -12.85 1.99 -15.54
N LEU A 26 -12.66 2.45 -16.78
CA LEU A 26 -11.52 3.30 -17.14
C LEU A 26 -11.52 4.65 -16.42
N THR A 27 -12.71 5.19 -16.15
CA THR A 27 -12.89 6.47 -15.44
C THR A 27 -12.65 6.33 -13.93
N LEU A 28 -12.93 5.17 -13.37
CA LEU A 28 -12.70 4.87 -11.95
C LEU A 28 -11.27 4.39 -11.66
N ALA A 29 -10.51 3.99 -12.68
CA ALA A 29 -9.15 3.52 -12.52
C ALA A 29 -8.24 4.64 -11.99
N ARG A 30 -7.53 4.35 -10.90
CA ARG A 30 -6.56 5.24 -10.27
C ARG A 30 -5.19 4.56 -10.17
N PRO A 31 -4.08 5.31 -10.22
CA PRO A 31 -2.76 4.79 -9.90
C PRO A 31 -2.75 4.17 -8.49
N ALA A 32 -2.08 3.03 -8.33
CA ALA A 32 -2.01 2.33 -7.06
C ALA A 32 -0.64 1.66 -6.91
N ALA A 33 -0.11 1.69 -5.70
CA ALA A 33 1.08 0.93 -5.32
C ALA A 33 0.66 -0.47 -4.90
N ARG A 34 1.20 -1.48 -5.59
CA ARG A 34 1.02 -2.88 -5.22
C ARG A 34 2.25 -3.34 -4.45
N PHE A 35 2.02 -3.92 -3.28
CA PHE A 35 3.07 -4.58 -2.51
C PHE A 35 3.16 -6.05 -2.88
N ASP A 36 4.27 -6.46 -3.48
CA ASP A 36 4.59 -7.86 -3.72
C ASP A 36 5.57 -8.34 -2.64
N ALA A 37 5.02 -8.92 -1.58
CA ALA A 37 5.80 -9.38 -0.43
C ALA A 37 6.39 -10.78 -0.65
N THR A 38 7.62 -10.98 -0.17
CA THR A 38 8.27 -12.30 -0.10
C THR A 38 8.58 -12.63 1.35
N PRO A 39 8.31 -13.85 1.84
CA PRO A 39 8.69 -14.24 3.20
C PRO A 39 10.20 -14.10 3.44
N GLY A 40 10.57 -13.57 4.60
CA GLY A 40 11.97 -13.37 4.96
C GLY A 40 12.16 -12.55 6.22
N VAL A 41 13.42 -12.26 6.54
CA VAL A 41 13.81 -11.34 7.62
C VAL A 41 14.22 -10.02 6.97
N PRO A 42 13.86 -8.85 7.53
CA PRO A 42 14.31 -7.56 7.02
C PRO A 42 15.83 -7.48 6.93
N THR A 43 16.34 -6.93 5.83
CA THR A 43 17.79 -6.81 5.56
C THR A 43 18.35 -5.45 5.94
N SER A 44 17.49 -4.45 6.15
CA SER A 44 17.86 -3.09 6.54
C SER A 44 16.81 -2.47 7.45
N PRO A 45 17.21 -1.60 8.40
CA PRO A 45 16.26 -0.81 9.18
C PRO A 45 15.37 0.05 8.28
N GLY A 46 14.11 0.19 8.64
CA GLY A 46 13.10 0.98 7.92
C GLY A 46 12.42 0.25 6.77
N GLN A 47 12.97 -0.90 6.32
CA GLN A 47 12.41 -1.64 5.18
C GLN A 47 10.91 -1.92 5.34
N SER A 48 10.14 -1.64 4.28
CA SER A 48 8.72 -2.00 4.20
C SER A 48 8.51 -3.48 4.47
N ARG A 49 7.56 -3.81 5.34
CA ARG A 49 7.25 -5.20 5.72
C ARG A 49 5.86 -5.37 6.27
N PHE A 50 5.40 -6.61 6.24
CA PHE A 50 4.17 -7.06 6.87
C PHE A 50 4.52 -7.96 8.06
N GLY A 51 3.99 -7.63 9.23
CA GLY A 51 4.23 -8.32 10.49
C GLY A 51 5.69 -8.26 10.97
N GLY A 52 6.01 -9.12 11.94
CA GLY A 52 7.30 -9.13 12.62
C GLY A 52 7.38 -8.05 13.71
N HIS A 53 8.59 -7.57 13.99
CA HIS A 53 8.81 -6.47 14.92
C HIS A 53 9.02 -5.17 14.13
N PRO A 54 8.33 -4.05 14.44
CA PRO A 54 8.53 -2.78 13.74
C PRO A 54 9.86 -2.12 14.11
N ASP A 55 10.38 -1.26 13.24
CA ASP A 55 11.47 -0.33 13.54
C ASP A 55 10.89 0.95 14.15
N LEU A 56 10.06 0.78 15.18
CA LEU A 56 9.33 1.89 15.79
C LEU A 56 10.32 2.81 16.52
N PRO A 57 10.33 4.12 16.23
CA PRO A 57 11.14 5.08 16.98
C PRO A 57 10.82 5.03 18.47
N GLU A 58 11.82 5.20 19.33
CA GLU A 58 11.67 5.12 20.79
C GLU A 58 10.70 6.16 21.36
N GLU A 59 10.51 7.27 20.64
CA GLU A 59 9.61 8.35 21.03
C GLU A 59 8.12 8.03 20.79
N ILE A 60 7.82 6.94 20.06
CA ILE A 60 6.44 6.52 19.77
C ILE A 60 6.04 5.41 20.74
N GLU A 61 5.10 5.71 21.62
CA GLU A 61 4.48 4.69 22.48
C GLU A 61 3.73 3.64 21.65
N TRP A 62 3.76 2.39 22.12
CA TRP A 62 3.08 1.29 21.44
C TRP A 62 1.56 1.54 21.37
N PRO A 63 0.93 1.52 20.18
CA PRO A 63 -0.50 1.78 20.06
C PRO A 63 -1.35 0.75 20.82
N ALA A 64 -2.38 1.24 21.51
CA ALA A 64 -3.29 0.40 22.28
C ALA A 64 -4.75 0.68 21.91
N HIS A 65 -5.59 -0.34 22.08
CA HIS A 65 -7.03 -0.22 21.83
C HIS A 65 -7.65 0.77 22.83
N ALA A 66 -8.32 1.81 22.32
CA ALA A 66 -8.79 2.94 23.13
C ALA A 66 -9.78 2.55 24.24
N GLY A 67 -10.53 1.45 24.08
CA GLY A 67 -11.51 1.01 25.08
C GLY A 67 -11.00 0.03 26.12
N THR A 68 -9.96 -0.75 25.81
CA THR A 68 -9.47 -1.84 26.68
C THR A 68 -8.06 -1.60 27.20
N GLY A 69 -7.29 -0.72 26.54
CA GLY A 69 -5.88 -0.49 26.83
C GLY A 69 -4.96 -1.63 26.37
N GLU A 70 -5.48 -2.65 25.68
CA GLU A 70 -4.68 -3.77 25.19
C GLU A 70 -3.79 -3.31 24.02
N PRO A 71 -2.52 -3.74 23.96
CA PRO A 71 -1.61 -3.39 22.88
C PRO A 71 -2.11 -3.95 21.54
N LEU A 72 -2.11 -3.11 20.51
CA LEU A 72 -2.52 -3.51 19.17
C LEU A 72 -1.42 -4.33 18.49
N PRO A 73 -1.79 -5.35 17.69
CA PRO A 73 -0.81 -6.16 16.96
C PRO A 73 -0.22 -5.35 15.80
N PHE A 74 1.10 -5.32 15.68
CA PHE A 74 1.73 -4.72 14.52
C PHE A 74 1.38 -5.48 13.23
N LEU A 75 0.90 -4.75 12.22
CA LEU A 75 0.46 -5.29 10.94
C LEU A 75 1.45 -5.03 9.82
N ALA A 76 1.95 -3.81 9.70
CA ALA A 76 2.88 -3.43 8.64
C ALA A 76 3.61 -2.12 8.93
N GLN A 77 4.78 -1.96 8.34
CA GLN A 77 5.41 -0.66 8.15
C GLN A 77 5.70 -0.47 6.68
N VAL A 78 5.60 0.77 6.21
CA VAL A 78 5.82 1.15 4.81
C VAL A 78 6.73 2.37 4.78
N ASP A 79 7.86 2.25 4.10
CA ASP A 79 8.71 3.40 3.77
C ASP A 79 8.03 4.21 2.65
N LEU A 80 7.68 5.46 2.94
CA LEU A 80 7.02 6.36 2.01
C LEU A 80 7.89 6.72 0.81
N ALA A 81 9.23 6.62 0.93
CA ALA A 81 10.12 6.84 -0.20
C ALA A 81 9.90 5.83 -1.33
N GLU A 82 9.41 4.61 -1.01
CA GLU A 82 9.09 3.57 -1.99
C GLU A 82 7.80 3.87 -2.78
N LEU A 83 6.95 4.78 -2.31
CA LEU A 83 5.64 5.07 -2.92
C LEU A 83 5.65 6.28 -3.87
N VAL A 84 6.74 7.05 -3.89
CA VAL A 84 6.85 8.31 -4.65
C VAL A 84 6.60 8.05 -6.13
N GLY A 85 5.56 8.71 -6.68
CA GLY A 85 5.19 8.61 -8.10
C GLY A 85 4.39 7.36 -8.49
N LEU A 86 4.07 6.46 -7.54
CA LEU A 86 3.27 5.24 -7.82
C LEU A 86 1.77 5.44 -7.60
N THR A 87 1.39 6.44 -6.80
CA THR A 87 0.00 6.72 -6.43
C THR A 87 -0.36 8.16 -6.75
N ASP A 88 -1.65 8.46 -6.80
CA ASP A 88 -2.19 9.83 -6.89
C ASP A 88 -2.51 10.42 -5.51
N LEU A 89 -1.99 9.82 -4.43
CA LEU A 89 -2.17 10.29 -3.06
C LEU A 89 -1.12 11.35 -2.71
N GLU A 90 -1.53 12.37 -1.95
CA GLU A 90 -0.65 13.39 -1.39
C GLU A 90 0.04 12.86 -0.12
N LEU A 91 0.99 11.94 -0.30
CA LEU A 91 1.79 11.39 0.79
C LEU A 91 3.11 12.18 0.96
N PRO A 92 3.66 12.27 2.18
CA PRO A 92 5.04 12.72 2.36
C PRO A 92 6.02 11.91 1.51
N THR A 93 7.09 12.53 1.03
CA THR A 93 8.10 11.85 0.17
C THR A 93 9.09 10.99 0.95
N SER A 94 9.02 10.98 2.28
CA SER A 94 9.92 10.25 3.17
C SER A 94 9.24 10.00 4.51
N GLY A 95 9.77 9.04 5.27
CA GLY A 95 9.24 8.64 6.57
C GLY A 95 8.50 7.31 6.47
N HIS A 96 7.94 6.86 7.59
CA HIS A 96 7.31 5.55 7.68
C HIS A 96 5.85 5.69 8.10
N LEU A 97 4.98 4.91 7.44
CA LEU A 97 3.65 4.63 7.96
C LEU A 97 3.70 3.32 8.73
N TYR A 98 3.14 3.31 9.93
CA TYR A 98 2.99 2.10 10.75
C TYR A 98 1.51 1.78 10.93
N PHE A 99 1.18 0.51 10.79
CA PHE A 99 -0.17 -0.02 10.92
C PHE A 99 -0.21 -1.01 12.08
N PHE A 100 -1.16 -0.81 13.00
CA PHE A 100 -1.42 -1.61 14.20
C PHE A 100 -2.92 -1.89 14.33
#